data_AF-A0A2P2QNW1-F1
#
_entry.id   AF-A0A2P2QNW1-F1
#
_cell.length_a   1.000
_cell.length_b   1.000
_cell.length_c   1.000
_cell.angle_alpha   90.00
_cell.angle_beta   90.00
_cell.angle_gamma   90.00
#
_symmetry.space_group_name_H-M   'P 1'
#
loop_
_entity.id
_entity.type
_entity.pdbx_description
1 polymer ?
#
loop_
_entity_poly.entity_id
_entity_poly.type
_entity_poly.pdbx_seq_one_letter_code
_entity_poly.pdbx_strand_id
1 'polypeptide(L)'
;MFKTCESLDYCLCEAYVNPLSPRNILRNDALQALLAPARTIATNAGVDGAVVVEKLQSCDWRTGYNAMTGEFEDLVDAGIVDPCRVSRCALQSAASIAGVVLTTQAVLVEKIKRPKPAVPHVPGITP
;
A
#
# COMPACT_ATOMS: atom_id res chain seq x y z
N MET A 1 16.06 -14.67 -22.34
CA MET A 1 17.32 -15.01 -21.65
C MET A 1 17.34 -14.27 -20.32
N PHE A 2 16.82 -14.92 -19.27
CA PHE A 2 16.75 -14.41 -17.91
C PHE A 2 18.16 -14.36 -17.31
N LYS A 3 18.72 -13.15 -17.14
CA LYS A 3 19.92 -12.90 -16.32
C LYS A 3 19.57 -11.88 -15.23
N THR A 4 18.75 -12.27 -14.26
CA THR A 4 18.48 -11.45 -13.06
C THR A 4 18.91 -12.10 -11.75
N CYS A 5 19.48 -13.32 -11.78
CA CYS A 5 19.88 -14.01 -10.55
C CYS A 5 21.11 -13.36 -9.88
N GLU A 6 22.19 -13.06 -10.62
CA GLU A 6 23.39 -12.43 -10.04
C GLU A 6 23.15 -10.99 -9.51
N SER A 7 22.22 -10.26 -10.12
CA SER A 7 21.89 -8.88 -9.68
C SER A 7 21.08 -8.85 -8.38
N LEU A 8 20.29 -9.89 -8.10
CA LEU A 8 19.47 -9.97 -6.89
C LEU A 8 20.32 -10.32 -5.66
N ASP A 9 21.28 -11.25 -5.80
CA ASP A 9 22.23 -11.57 -4.74
C ASP A 9 23.13 -10.39 -4.40
N TYR A 10 23.65 -9.66 -5.41
CA TYR A 10 24.41 -8.43 -5.17
C TYR A 10 23.60 -7.33 -4.47
N CYS A 11 22.33 -7.16 -4.86
CA CYS A 11 21.47 -6.12 -4.29
C CYS A 11 21.04 -6.46 -2.84
N LEU A 12 20.88 -7.74 -2.51
CA LEU A 12 20.68 -8.19 -1.13
C LEU A 12 21.94 -8.06 -0.28
N CYS A 13 23.12 -8.40 -0.84
CA CYS A 13 24.41 -8.17 -0.20
C CYS A 13 24.65 -6.68 0.11
N GLU A 14 24.36 -5.78 -0.83
CA GLU A 14 24.57 -4.34 -0.65
C GLU A 14 23.54 -3.71 0.32
N ALA A 15 22.31 -4.23 0.37
CA ALA A 15 21.30 -3.86 1.37
C ALA A 15 21.71 -4.27 2.80
N TYR A 16 22.40 -5.41 2.94
CA TYR A 16 22.90 -5.90 4.22
C TYR A 16 24.16 -5.13 4.69
N VAL A 17 25.03 -4.74 3.76
CA VAL A 17 26.30 -4.04 4.05
C VAL A 17 26.10 -2.55 4.36
N ASN A 18 25.10 -1.88 3.77
CA ASN A 18 24.82 -0.45 4.03
C ASN A 18 23.31 -0.15 4.04
N PRO A 19 22.58 -0.50 5.13
CA PRO A 19 21.13 -0.34 5.19
C PRO A 19 20.66 1.12 5.12
N LEU A 20 21.52 2.08 5.48
CA LEU A 20 21.22 3.51 5.50
C LEU A 20 21.56 4.24 4.18
N SER A 21 21.99 3.52 3.15
CA SER A 21 22.16 4.14 1.83
C SER A 21 20.80 4.63 1.30
N PRO A 22 20.72 5.80 0.61
CA PRO A 22 19.44 6.32 0.10
C PRO A 22 18.67 5.32 -0.77
N ARG A 23 19.40 4.46 -1.50
CA ARG A 23 18.83 3.42 -2.35
C ARG A 23 18.21 2.28 -1.53
N ASN A 24 18.81 1.93 -0.39
CA ASN A 24 18.33 0.88 0.49
C ASN A 24 17.18 1.33 1.40
N ILE A 25 17.13 2.61 1.79
CA ILE A 25 16.00 3.18 2.54
C ILE A 25 14.70 3.03 1.74
N LEU A 26 14.70 3.50 0.49
CA LEU A 26 13.52 3.41 -0.39
C LEU A 26 13.07 1.96 -0.64
N ARG A 27 14.03 1.04 -0.74
CA ARG A 27 13.75 -0.40 -0.86
C ARG A 27 13.06 -0.94 0.39
N ASN A 28 13.59 -0.61 1.57
CA ASN A 28 13.02 -1.07 2.84
C ASN A 28 11.61 -0.51 3.03
N ASP A 29 11.39 0.78 2.75
CA ASP A 29 10.06 1.41 2.87
C ASP A 29 9.03 0.74 1.95
N ALA A 30 9.41 0.42 0.71
CA ALA A 30 8.56 -0.31 -0.23
C ALA A 30 8.24 -1.74 0.25
N LEU A 31 9.21 -2.44 0.86
CA LEU A 31 8.98 -3.77 1.43
C LEU A 31 8.05 -3.71 2.65
N GLN A 32 8.20 -2.70 3.51
CA GLN A 32 7.30 -2.50 4.64
C GLN A 32 5.87 -2.17 4.17
N ALA A 33 5.72 -1.42 3.08
CA ALA A 33 4.40 -1.10 2.51
C ALA A 33 3.64 -2.34 2.04
N LEU A 34 4.33 -3.42 1.61
CA LEU A 34 3.70 -4.67 1.21
C LEU A 34 3.03 -5.43 2.37
N LEU A 35 3.32 -5.05 3.62
CA LEU A 35 2.67 -5.63 4.80
C LEU A 35 1.29 -5.00 5.08
N ALA A 36 1.02 -3.81 4.54
CA ALA A 36 -0.22 -3.08 4.80
C ALA A 36 -1.49 -3.86 4.37
N PRO A 37 -1.56 -4.51 3.20
CA PRO A 37 -2.72 -5.30 2.80
C PRO A 37 -3.06 -6.42 3.80
N ALA A 38 -2.07 -7.18 4.24
CA ALA A 38 -2.25 -8.25 5.23
C ALA A 38 -2.74 -7.70 6.57
N ARG A 39 -2.16 -6.57 7.02
CA ARG A 39 -2.61 -5.86 8.23
C ARG A 39 -4.06 -5.40 8.12
N THR A 40 -4.45 -4.82 6.99
CA THR A 40 -5.83 -4.34 6.76
C THR A 40 -6.83 -5.49 6.74
N ILE A 41 -6.50 -6.62 6.12
CA ILE A 41 -7.35 -7.81 6.12
C ILE A 41 -7.58 -8.32 7.55
N ALA A 42 -6.50 -8.42 8.34
CA ALA A 42 -6.56 -8.83 9.74
C ALA A 42 -7.38 -7.86 10.60
N THR A 43 -7.17 -6.55 10.43
CA THR A 43 -7.97 -5.52 11.14
C THR A 43 -9.44 -5.57 10.76
N ASN A 44 -9.76 -5.79 9.48
CA ASN A 44 -11.16 -5.96 9.03
C ASN A 44 -11.81 -7.23 9.59
N ALA A 45 -11.03 -8.26 9.88
CA ALA A 45 -11.48 -9.48 10.56
C ALA A 45 -11.62 -9.32 12.09
N GLY A 46 -11.30 -8.14 12.65
CA GLY A 46 -11.45 -7.84 14.07
C GLY A 46 -10.27 -8.29 14.96
N VAL A 47 -9.15 -8.69 14.36
CA VAL A 47 -7.92 -9.04 15.08
C VAL A 47 -6.85 -7.97 14.93
N ASP A 48 -5.87 -7.95 15.85
CA ASP A 48 -4.75 -7.01 15.74
C ASP A 48 -3.84 -7.40 14.57
N GLY A 49 -3.89 -6.59 13.51
CA GLY A 49 -3.12 -6.81 12.30
C GLY A 49 -1.61 -6.66 12.49
N ALA A 50 -1.12 -6.01 13.54
CA ALA A 50 0.31 -5.96 13.84
C ALA A 50 0.82 -7.34 14.25
N VAL A 51 0.10 -8.01 15.16
CA VAL A 51 0.43 -9.36 15.66
C VAL A 51 0.34 -10.40 14.54
N VAL A 52 -0.67 -10.29 13.67
CA VAL A 52 -0.81 -11.21 12.53
C VAL A 52 0.35 -11.08 11.56
N VAL A 53 0.74 -9.85 11.21
CA VAL A 53 1.87 -9.61 10.28
C VAL A 53 3.19 -10.11 10.86
N GLU A 54 3.43 -9.91 12.16
CA GLU A 54 4.65 -10.40 12.82
C GLU A 54 4.74 -11.93 12.77
N LYS A 55 3.62 -12.63 13.01
CA LYS A 55 3.55 -14.09 12.85
C LYS A 55 3.78 -14.54 11.41
N LEU A 56 3.19 -13.84 10.43
CA LEU A 56 3.41 -14.17 9.02
C LEU A 56 4.87 -14.03 8.58
N GLN A 57 5.61 -13.08 9.16
CA GLN A 57 7.03 -12.91 8.85
C GLN A 57 7.92 -14.06 9.34
N SER A 58 7.48 -14.82 10.35
CA SER A 58 8.21 -15.98 10.87
C SER A 58 7.78 -17.31 10.27
N CYS A 59 6.70 -17.32 9.47
CA CYS A 59 6.20 -18.51 8.79
C CYS A 59 6.87 -18.74 7.42
N ASP A 60 6.67 -19.95 6.87
CA ASP A 60 7.08 -20.26 5.50
C ASP A 60 6.22 -19.51 4.47
N TRP A 61 6.75 -19.34 3.26
CA TRP A 61 6.09 -18.60 2.18
C TRP A 61 4.69 -19.13 1.82
N ARG A 62 4.43 -20.40 2.12
CA ARG A 62 3.18 -21.08 1.78
C ARG A 62 2.09 -20.92 2.84
N THR A 63 2.47 -20.57 4.07
CA THR A 63 1.52 -20.31 5.17
C THR A 63 1.00 -18.88 5.10
N GLY A 64 -0.31 -18.71 5.25
CA GLY A 64 -0.94 -17.40 5.34
C GLY A 64 -2.05 -17.37 6.38
N TYR A 65 -2.62 -16.19 6.60
CA TYR A 65 -3.67 -15.96 7.58
C TYR A 65 -5.05 -16.03 6.91
N ASN A 66 -5.88 -16.98 7.34
CA ASN A 66 -7.26 -17.07 6.89
C ASN A 66 -8.14 -16.16 7.75
N ALA A 67 -8.66 -15.09 7.15
CA ALA A 67 -9.49 -14.10 7.83
C ALA A 67 -10.91 -14.61 8.18
N MET A 68 -11.38 -15.69 7.56
CA MET A 68 -12.69 -16.29 7.85
C MET A 68 -12.66 -17.18 9.09
N THR A 69 -11.59 -17.96 9.27
CA THR A 69 -11.42 -18.90 10.39
C THR A 69 -10.54 -18.35 11.51
N GLY A 70 -9.67 -17.39 11.20
CA GLY A 70 -8.70 -16.81 12.13
C GLY A 70 -7.44 -17.65 12.33
N GLU A 71 -7.21 -18.67 11.50
CA GLU A 71 -6.09 -19.61 11.62
C GLU A 71 -4.96 -19.33 10.61
N PHE A 72 -3.77 -19.85 10.91
CA PHE A 72 -2.61 -19.79 10.03
C PHE A 72 -2.46 -21.14 9.33
N GLU A 73 -2.73 -21.18 8.04
CA GLU A 73 -2.79 -22.41 7.26
C GLU A 73 -2.20 -22.21 5.85
N ASP A 74 -2.07 -23.29 5.08
CA ASP A 74 -1.72 -23.21 3.67
C ASP A 74 -2.90 -22.61 2.88
N LEU A 75 -2.74 -21.37 2.41
CA LEU A 75 -3.80 -20.68 1.68
C LEU A 75 -4.11 -21.32 0.32
N VAL A 76 -3.15 -22.04 -0.28
CA VAL A 76 -3.36 -22.74 -1.54
C VAL A 76 -4.26 -23.94 -1.31
N ASP A 77 -3.99 -24.72 -0.26
CA ASP A 77 -4.79 -25.89 0.09
C ASP A 77 -6.18 -25.48 0.61
N ALA A 78 -6.29 -24.32 1.28
CA ALA A 78 -7.57 -23.71 1.68
C ALA A 78 -8.37 -23.10 0.51
N GLY A 79 -7.79 -23.06 -0.71
CA GLY A 79 -8.44 -22.53 -1.91
C GLY A 79 -8.49 -21.00 -2.00
N ILE A 80 -7.72 -20.30 -1.16
CA ILE A 80 -7.61 -18.84 -1.13
C ILE A 80 -6.42 -18.43 -2.01
N VAL A 81 -6.67 -18.30 -3.32
CA VAL A 81 -5.62 -18.01 -4.32
C VAL A 81 -5.97 -16.77 -5.14
N ASP A 82 -5.07 -15.80 -5.16
CA ASP A 82 -5.17 -14.63 -6.04
C ASP A 82 -4.52 -14.90 -7.40
N PRO A 83 -5.20 -14.59 -8.53
CA PRO A 83 -4.58 -14.70 -9.84
C PRO A 83 -3.35 -13.79 -9.95
N CYS A 84 -2.22 -14.32 -10.43
CA CYS A 84 -0.95 -13.58 -10.48
C CYS A 84 -1.02 -12.23 -11.22
N ARG A 85 -1.94 -12.10 -12.20
CA ARG A 85 -2.15 -10.85 -12.91
C ARG A 85 -2.77 -9.77 -12.03
N VAL A 86 -3.67 -10.14 -11.12
CA VAL A 86 -4.37 -9.20 -10.23
C VAL A 86 -3.37 -8.51 -9.32
N SER A 87 -2.59 -9.29 -8.56
CA SER A 87 -1.60 -8.74 -7.61
C SER A 87 -0.52 -7.91 -8.33
N ARG A 88 -0.07 -8.35 -9.52
CA ARG A 88 0.91 -7.60 -10.31
C ARG A 88 0.36 -6.29 -10.83
N CYS A 89 -0.83 -6.29 -11.43
CA CYS A 89 -1.44 -5.08 -11.96
C CYS A 89 -1.77 -4.09 -10.84
N ALA A 90 -2.22 -4.58 -9.68
CA ALA A 90 -2.47 -3.75 -8.50
C ALA A 90 -1.18 -3.04 -8.04
N LEU A 91 -0.08 -3.78 -7.88
CA LEU A 91 1.20 -3.21 -7.46
C LEU A 91 1.75 -2.19 -8.46
N GLN A 92 1.71 -2.51 -9.76
CA GLN A 92 2.18 -1.60 -10.81
C GLN A 92 1.36 -0.31 -10.86
N SER A 93 0.04 -0.41 -10.69
CA SER A 93 -0.85 0.76 -10.65
C SER A 93 -0.59 1.62 -9.42
N ALA A 94 -0.40 0.99 -8.26
CA ALA A 94 -0.04 1.67 -7.02
C ALA A 94 1.30 2.41 -7.13
N ALA A 95 2.33 1.74 -7.67
CA ALA A 95 3.65 2.35 -7.89
C ALA A 95 3.59 3.54 -8.87
N SER A 96 2.78 3.44 -9.93
CA SER A 96 2.58 4.53 -10.89
C SER A 96 1.95 5.76 -10.23
N ILE A 97 0.90 5.57 -9.43
CA ILE A 97 0.24 6.68 -8.72
C ILE A 97 1.16 7.27 -7.65
N ALA A 98 1.87 6.42 -6.90
CA ALA A 98 2.84 6.88 -5.91
C ALA A 98 3.94 7.75 -6.54
N GLY A 99 4.45 7.38 -7.72
CA GLY A 99 5.42 8.19 -8.45
C GLY A 99 4.87 9.56 -8.88
N VAL A 100 3.62 9.62 -9.36
CA VAL A 100 2.96 10.90 -9.68
C VAL A 100 2.79 11.76 -8.44
N VAL A 101 2.30 11.18 -7.34
CA VAL A 101 2.06 11.92 -6.08
C VAL A 101 3.37 12.44 -5.49
N LEU A 102 4.42 11.62 -5.44
CA LEU A 102 5.73 12.00 -4.86
C LEU A 102 6.44 13.09 -5.67
N THR A 103 6.20 13.16 -6.98
CA THR A 103 6.81 14.19 -7.86
C THR A 103 5.96 15.45 -7.98
N THR A 104 4.71 15.42 -7.50
CA THR A 104 3.81 16.57 -7.55
C THR A 104 4.17 17.58 -6.46
N GLN A 105 4.67 18.74 -6.86
CA GLN A 105 5.09 19.80 -5.94
C GLN A 105 3.94 20.71 -5.49
N ALA A 106 2.90 20.85 -6.32
CA ALA A 106 1.75 21.72 -6.05
C ALA A 106 0.47 21.18 -6.69
N VAL A 107 -0.66 21.41 -6.01
CA VAL A 107 -2.00 21.10 -6.52
C VAL A 107 -2.85 22.37 -6.43
N LEU A 108 -3.39 22.81 -7.56
CA LEU A 108 -4.34 23.92 -7.61
C LEU A 108 -5.75 23.38 -7.41
N VAL A 109 -6.49 23.91 -6.44
CA VAL A 109 -7.89 23.52 -6.18
C VAL A 109 -8.78 24.75 -6.23
N GLU A 110 -9.86 24.69 -7.00
CA GLU A 110 -10.87 25.75 -7.02
C GLU A 110 -11.68 25.76 -5.73
N LYS A 111 -11.87 26.95 -5.15
CA LYS A 111 -12.66 27.11 -3.94
C LYS A 111 -14.15 26.96 -4.27
N ILE A 112 -14.78 25.94 -3.69
CA ILE A 112 -16.24 25.77 -3.73
C ILE A 112 -16.89 26.99 -3.07
N LYS A 113 -17.53 27.85 -3.88
CA LYS A 113 -18.28 28.99 -3.36
C LYS A 113 -19.60 28.47 -2.78
N ARG A 114 -19.81 28.63 -1.47
CA ARG A 114 -21.15 28.49 -0.90
C ARG A 114 -22.04 29.58 -1.52
N PRO A 115 -23.28 29.27 -1.93
CA PRO A 115 -24.20 30.30 -2.39
C PRO A 115 -24.33 31.36 -1.30
N LYS A 116 -24.11 32.64 -1.67
CA LYS A 116 -24.34 33.74 -0.74
C LYS A 116 -25.82 33.68 -0.33
N PRO A 117 -26.17 33.83 0.96
CA PRO A 117 -27.57 33.97 1.35
C PRO A 117 -28.17 35.12 0.54
N ALA A 118 -29.37 34.89 -0.01
CA ALA A 118 -30.08 35.91 -0.74
C ALA A 118 -30.22 37.14 0.15
N VAL A 119 -29.61 38.25 -0.26
CA VAL A 119 -29.80 39.54 0.42
C VAL A 119 -31.28 39.90 0.26
N PRO A 120 -32.04 40.15 1.35
CA PRO A 120 -33.41 40.61 1.24
C PRO A 120 -33.43 41.89 0.41
N HIS A 121 -34.25 41.93 -0.64
CA HIS A 121 -34.47 43.14 -1.40
C HIS A 121 -35.24 44.13 -0.52
N VAL A 122 -34.56 45.13 0.02
CA VAL A 122 -35.18 46.23 0.76
C VAL A 122 -35.62 47.29 -0.25
N PRO A 123 -36.91 47.61 -0.35
CA PRO A 123 -37.39 48.63 -1.30
C PRO A 123 -36.82 50.01 -0.94
N GLY A 124 -36.23 50.70 -1.92
CA GLY A 124 -35.81 52.10 -1.78
C GLY A 124 -34.30 52.35 -1.68
N ILE A 125 -33.46 51.30 -1.76
CA ILE A 125 -32.02 51.47 -1.94
C ILE A 125 -31.62 50.66 -3.16
N THR A 126 -31.35 51.33 -4.28
CA THR A 126 -30.70 50.71 -5.44
C THR A 126 -29.21 50.46 -5.14
N PRO A 127 -28.60 49.43 -5.74
CA PRO A 127 -27.24 48.97 -5.41
C PRO A 127 -26.16 50.02 -5.66
#